data_AF-A0A8S1M890-F1
#
_entry.id   AF-A0A8S1M890-F1
#
_cell.length_a   1.000
_cell.length_b   1.000
_cell.length_c   1.000
_cell.angle_alpha   90.00
_cell.angle_beta   90.00
_cell.angle_gamma   90.00
#
_symmetry.space_group_name_H-M   'P 1'
#
loop_
_entity.id
_entity.type
_entity.pdbx_description
1 polymer ?
#
loop_
_entity_poly.entity_id
_entity_poly.type
_entity_poly.pdbx_seq_one_letter_code
_entity_poly.pdbx_strand_id
1 'polypeptide(L)'
;MGYFCKKSNEESYKLFRKLCQLIDCTLMDIQTLQYIPRTIIASYMYLIISFQLNVFDIDMLEVMSRTSMFLLNRDNQFNQIFEQFVSITFGFALHDILPAIQYTVGFYELQINYETPPGVALLLNTPLESNYEEFLSFQCYSKYLLEFIRQKTRD
;
A
#
# COMPACT_ATOMS: atom_id res chain seq x y z
N MET A 1 3.10 24.24 -7.79
CA MET A 1 4.55 23.98 -7.76
C MET A 1 4.73 22.56 -8.26
N GLY A 2 5.25 22.39 -9.48
CA GLY A 2 5.23 21.11 -10.19
C GLY A 2 6.28 20.14 -9.65
N TYR A 3 5.83 18.97 -9.22
CA TYR A 3 6.69 17.85 -8.83
C TYR A 3 7.15 17.15 -10.12
N PHE A 4 8.43 16.78 -10.26
CA PHE A 4 8.98 15.99 -11.40
C PHE A 4 9.89 14.84 -10.87
N CYS A 5 9.37 13.60 -10.78
CA CYS A 5 10.12 12.36 -10.90
C CYS A 5 10.71 12.32 -12.34
N LYS A 6 11.53 11.32 -12.71
CA LYS A 6 12.10 11.23 -14.10
C LYS A 6 11.08 11.53 -15.22
N LYS A 7 9.79 11.23 -14.99
CA LYS A 7 8.63 12.15 -15.17
C LYS A 7 7.77 12.01 -13.90
N SER A 8 7.43 13.09 -13.16
CA SER A 8 6.52 12.94 -12.00
C SER A 8 5.15 12.68 -12.54
N ASN A 9 4.62 11.51 -12.22
CA ASN A 9 3.24 11.57 -11.81
C ASN A 9 3.24 11.74 -10.30
N GLU A 10 2.77 12.91 -9.84
CA GLU A 10 2.59 13.19 -8.41
C GLU A 10 1.73 12.10 -7.76
N GLU A 11 0.80 11.54 -8.55
CA GLU A 11 -0.02 10.40 -8.17
C GLU A 11 0.81 9.15 -7.87
N SER A 12 1.77 8.78 -8.71
CA SER A 12 2.63 7.61 -8.46
C SER A 12 3.41 7.73 -7.15
N TYR A 13 3.89 8.94 -6.83
CA TYR A 13 4.56 9.19 -5.55
C TYR A 13 3.58 9.12 -4.35
N LYS A 14 2.35 9.62 -4.51
CA LYS A 14 1.30 9.48 -3.48
C LYS A 14 0.98 8.00 -3.23
N LEU A 15 0.85 7.19 -4.28
CA LEU A 15 0.60 5.75 -4.17
C LEU A 15 1.77 5.03 -3.48
N PHE A 16 3.01 5.39 -3.80
CA PHE A 16 4.20 4.88 -3.12
C PHE A 16 4.17 5.21 -1.62
N ARG A 17 3.91 6.46 -1.25
CA ARG A 17 3.82 6.86 0.17
C ARG A 17 2.68 6.18 0.91
N LYS A 18 1.54 5.99 0.25
CA LYS A 18 0.41 5.21 0.80
C LYS A 18 0.83 3.77 1.10
N LEU A 19 1.52 3.12 0.16
CA LEU A 19 2.04 1.77 0.35
C LEU A 19 3.00 1.69 1.54
N CYS A 20 3.99 2.59 1.62
CA CYS A 20 4.96 2.60 2.73
C CYS A 20 4.29 2.77 4.10
N GLN A 21 3.39 3.75 4.24
CA GLN A 21 2.71 4.00 5.51
C GLN A 21 1.78 2.85 5.93
N LEU A 22 1.11 2.20 4.97
CA LEU A 22 0.30 1.03 5.26
C LEU A 22 1.18 -0.13 5.76
N ILE A 23 2.33 -0.37 5.13
CA ILE A 23 3.29 -1.39 5.57
C ILE A 23 3.82 -1.06 6.96
N ASP A 24 4.28 0.17 7.19
CA ASP A 24 4.79 0.62 8.50
C ASP A 24 3.73 0.46 9.61
N CYS A 25 2.47 0.76 9.31
CA CYS A 25 1.36 0.55 10.22
C CYS A 25 1.19 -0.94 10.57
N THR A 26 1.18 -1.78 9.54
CA THR A 26 0.94 -3.22 9.67
C THR A 26 2.02 -3.90 10.49
N LEU A 27 3.29 -3.48 10.33
CA LEU A 27 4.41 -4.03 11.09
C LEU A 27 4.29 -3.81 12.61
N MET A 28 3.47 -2.87 13.05
CA MET A 28 3.21 -2.66 14.48
C MET A 28 2.18 -3.64 15.07
N ASP A 29 1.40 -4.32 14.23
CA ASP A 29 0.46 -5.36 14.68
C ASP A 29 1.17 -6.71 14.79
N ILE A 30 0.97 -7.41 15.91
CA ILE A 30 1.59 -8.69 16.21
C ILE A 30 1.11 -9.80 15.26
N GLN A 31 -0.12 -9.69 14.74
CA GLN A 31 -0.68 -10.68 13.81
C GLN A 31 0.11 -10.76 12.50
N THR A 32 0.84 -9.69 12.14
CA THR A 32 1.70 -9.61 10.96
C THR A 32 2.74 -10.73 10.91
N LEU A 33 3.20 -11.24 12.06
CA LEU A 33 4.18 -12.32 12.15
C LEU A 33 3.68 -13.65 11.56
N GLN A 34 2.36 -13.81 11.37
CA GLN A 34 1.75 -15.01 10.79
C GLN A 34 1.85 -15.06 9.26
N TYR A 35 2.18 -13.93 8.63
CA TYR A 35 2.15 -13.77 7.17
C TYR A 35 3.56 -13.64 6.59
N ILE A 36 3.73 -14.09 5.35
CA ILE A 36 4.98 -13.92 4.61
C ILE A 36 5.09 -12.43 4.20
N PRO A 37 6.21 -11.73 4.47
CA PRO A 37 6.31 -10.29 4.15
C PRO A 37 5.99 -9.95 2.68
N ARG A 38 6.38 -10.83 1.75
CA ARG A 38 6.08 -10.67 0.32
C ARG A 38 4.58 -10.72 -0.01
N THR A 39 3.81 -11.54 0.69
CA THR A 39 2.35 -11.63 0.46
C THR A 39 1.63 -10.41 1.00
N ILE A 40 2.12 -9.80 2.08
CA ILE A 40 1.60 -8.53 2.61
C ILE A 40 1.80 -7.41 1.59
N ILE A 41 3.02 -7.27 1.05
CA ILE A 41 3.33 -6.25 0.04
C ILE A 41 2.43 -6.41 -1.19
N ALA A 42 2.33 -7.64 -1.72
CA ALA A 42 1.47 -7.92 -2.86
C ALA A 42 -0.02 -7.66 -2.56
N SER A 43 -0.48 -7.92 -1.33
CA SER A 43 -1.85 -7.62 -0.91
C SER A 43 -2.13 -6.12 -0.88
N TYR A 44 -1.21 -5.30 -0.36
CA TYR A 44 -1.37 -3.86 -0.43
C TYR A 44 -1.31 -3.33 -1.86
N MET A 45 -0.44 -3.87 -2.71
CA MET A 45 -0.43 -3.53 -4.13
C MET A 45 -1.76 -3.88 -4.80
N TYR A 46 -2.33 -5.05 -4.50
CA TYR A 46 -3.64 -5.46 -5.01
C TYR A 46 -4.71 -4.43 -4.64
N LEU A 47 -4.84 -4.12 -3.35
CA LEU A 47 -5.81 -3.16 -2.84
C LEU A 47 -5.61 -1.77 -3.48
N ILE A 48 -4.41 -1.20 -3.37
CA ILE A 48 -4.14 0.15 -3.86
C ILE A 48 -4.46 0.28 -5.35
N ILE A 49 -4.04 -0.67 -6.18
CA ILE A 49 -4.25 -0.61 -7.62
C ILE A 49 -5.72 -0.86 -7.97
N SER A 50 -6.38 -1.81 -7.30
CA SER A 50 -7.79 -2.11 -7.58
C SER A 50 -8.70 -0.92 -7.28
N PHE A 51 -8.42 -0.19 -6.20
CA PHE A 51 -9.16 1.04 -5.87
C PHE A 51 -8.79 2.21 -6.79
N GLN A 52 -7.51 2.35 -7.16
CA GLN A 52 -7.09 3.41 -8.10
C GLN A 52 -7.72 3.26 -9.49
N LEU A 53 -7.97 2.02 -9.92
CA LEU A 53 -8.63 1.70 -11.19
C LEU A 53 -10.16 1.64 -11.07
N ASN A 54 -10.74 1.93 -9.90
CA ASN A 54 -12.17 1.79 -9.60
C ASN A 54 -12.73 0.40 -9.94
N VAL A 55 -11.93 -0.66 -9.75
CA VAL A 55 -12.38 -2.05 -9.89
C VAL A 55 -13.30 -2.41 -8.72
N PHE A 56 -13.01 -1.85 -7.55
CA PHE A 56 -13.79 -2.03 -6.32
C PHE A 56 -14.04 -0.69 -5.63
N ASP A 57 -15.19 -0.58 -4.99
CA ASP A 57 -15.59 0.57 -4.16
C ASP A 57 -15.29 0.31 -2.68
N ILE A 58 -15.25 1.37 -1.87
CA ILE A 58 -14.89 1.30 -0.44
C ILE A 58 -15.77 0.28 0.32
N ASP A 59 -17.05 0.17 -0.03
CA ASP A 59 -17.99 -0.80 0.56
C ASP A 59 -17.52 -2.26 0.38
N MET A 60 -16.69 -2.52 -0.63
CA MET A 60 -16.11 -3.83 -0.90
C MET A 60 -15.08 -4.24 0.15
N LEU A 61 -14.52 -3.32 0.94
CA LEU A 61 -13.56 -3.65 2.00
C LEU A 61 -14.15 -4.64 3.01
N GLU A 62 -15.39 -4.41 3.49
CA GLU A 62 -16.04 -5.34 4.41
C GLU A 62 -16.22 -6.73 3.78
N VAL A 63 -16.63 -6.77 2.50
CA VAL A 63 -16.81 -8.01 1.75
C VAL A 63 -15.48 -8.74 1.56
N MET A 64 -14.41 -8.02 1.24
CA MET A 64 -13.06 -8.57 1.06
C MET A 64 -12.52 -9.17 2.35
N SER A 65 -12.84 -8.58 3.51
CA SER A 65 -12.39 -9.10 4.81
C SER A 65 -12.99 -10.47 5.16
N ARG A 66 -14.16 -10.82 4.60
CA ARG A 66 -14.93 -12.02 4.96
C ARG A 66 -15.04 -13.07 3.86
N THR A 67 -14.87 -12.69 2.61
CA THR A 67 -15.17 -13.55 1.46
C THR A 67 -13.98 -13.68 0.52
N SER A 68 -13.96 -14.72 -0.31
CA SER A 68 -12.94 -14.95 -1.34
C SER A 68 -13.44 -14.64 -2.76
N MET A 69 -14.74 -14.34 -2.91
CA MET A 69 -15.40 -14.21 -4.22
C MET A 69 -14.81 -13.09 -5.06
N PHE A 70 -14.35 -12.01 -4.44
CA PHE A 70 -13.74 -10.87 -5.14
C PHE A 70 -12.45 -11.26 -5.88
N LEU A 71 -11.70 -12.22 -5.35
CA LEU A 71 -10.41 -12.67 -5.88
C LEU A 71 -10.57 -13.85 -6.84
N LEU A 72 -11.52 -14.75 -6.56
CA LEU A 72 -11.76 -15.96 -7.34
C LEU A 72 -12.66 -15.75 -8.57
N ASN A 73 -13.22 -14.55 -8.73
CA ASN A 73 -14.03 -14.21 -9.90
C ASN A 73 -13.15 -14.21 -11.17
N ARG A 74 -13.35 -15.21 -12.03
CA ARG A 74 -12.62 -15.38 -13.29
C ARG A 74 -12.99 -14.38 -14.37
N ASP A 75 -14.17 -13.75 -14.28
CA ASP A 75 -14.60 -12.72 -15.23
C ASP A 75 -13.94 -11.36 -14.95
N ASN A 76 -13.27 -11.24 -13.80
CA ASN A 76 -12.56 -10.03 -13.43
C ASN A 76 -11.21 -9.93 -14.17
N GLN A 77 -11.15 -9.11 -15.21
CA GLN A 77 -9.93 -8.86 -15.99
C GLN A 77 -8.77 -8.34 -15.14
N PHE A 78 -9.04 -7.54 -14.11
CA PHE A 78 -8.00 -7.07 -13.21
C PHE A 78 -7.34 -8.22 -12.46
N ASN A 79 -8.11 -9.19 -11.96
CA ASN A 79 -7.55 -10.38 -11.31
C ASN A 79 -6.67 -11.19 -12.26
N GLN A 80 -7.08 -11.36 -13.52
CA GLN A 80 -6.27 -12.08 -14.52
C GLN A 80 -4.91 -11.40 -14.77
N ILE A 81 -4.91 -10.07 -14.89
CA ILE A 81 -3.69 -9.29 -15.10
C ILE A 81 -2.82 -9.34 -13.83
N PHE A 82 -3.44 -9.15 -12.67
CA PHE A 82 -2.71 -9.11 -11.40
C PHE A 82 -2.14 -10.49 -11.03
N GLU A 83 -2.83 -11.58 -11.37
CA GLU A 83 -2.33 -12.95 -11.23
C GLU A 83 -1.01 -13.15 -11.99
N GLN A 84 -0.93 -12.69 -13.24
CA GLN A 84 0.31 -12.75 -14.02
C GLN A 84 1.41 -11.89 -13.41
N PHE A 85 1.09 -10.67 -12.99
CA PHE A 85 2.04 -9.77 -12.32
C PHE A 85 2.64 -10.41 -11.06
N VAL A 86 1.79 -10.98 -10.22
CA VAL A 86 2.17 -11.60 -8.96
C VAL A 86 3.02 -12.86 -9.19
N SER A 87 2.60 -13.69 -10.14
CA SER A 87 3.34 -14.90 -10.53
C SER A 87 4.75 -14.56 -11.03
N ILE A 88 4.89 -13.55 -11.89
CA ILE A 88 6.19 -13.15 -12.45
C ILE A 88 7.07 -12.46 -11.40
N THR A 89 6.50 -11.56 -10.60
CA THR A 89 7.29 -10.66 -9.73
C THR A 89 7.60 -11.29 -8.38
N PHE A 90 6.68 -12.07 -7.83
CA PHE A 90 6.79 -12.63 -6.49
C PHE A 90 6.88 -14.16 -6.45
N GLY A 91 6.50 -14.85 -7.52
CA GLY A 91 6.62 -16.31 -7.64
C GLY A 91 5.54 -17.10 -6.90
N PHE A 92 4.37 -16.50 -6.63
CA PHE A 92 3.22 -17.19 -6.04
C PHE A 92 1.95 -16.97 -6.88
N ALA A 93 0.92 -17.79 -6.65
CA ALA A 93 -0.36 -17.67 -7.33
C ALA A 93 -1.23 -16.59 -6.67
N LEU A 94 -2.22 -16.06 -7.40
CA LEU A 94 -3.09 -15.01 -6.88
C LEU A 94 -3.84 -15.44 -5.60
N HIS A 95 -4.28 -16.69 -5.52
CA HIS A 95 -5.00 -17.18 -4.35
C HIS A 95 -4.13 -17.28 -3.09
N ASP A 96 -2.80 -17.34 -3.23
CA ASP A 96 -1.87 -17.42 -2.10
C ASP A 96 -1.84 -16.12 -1.28
N ILE A 97 -2.22 -14.98 -1.88
CA ILE A 97 -2.32 -13.70 -1.15
C ILE A 97 -3.67 -13.46 -0.50
N LEU A 98 -4.68 -14.31 -0.73
CA LEU A 98 -6.03 -14.12 -0.19
C LEU A 98 -6.04 -13.90 1.34
N PRO A 99 -5.37 -14.73 2.17
CA PRO A 99 -5.38 -14.52 3.62
C PRO A 99 -4.72 -13.19 4.02
N ALA A 100 -3.69 -12.78 3.28
CA ALA A 100 -3.01 -11.51 3.52
C ALA A 100 -3.86 -10.31 3.06
N ILE A 101 -4.66 -10.43 1.99
CA ILE A 101 -5.62 -9.40 1.61
C ILE A 101 -6.67 -9.22 2.71
N GLN A 102 -7.28 -10.31 3.16
CA GLN A 102 -8.29 -10.28 4.22
C GLN A 102 -7.80 -9.59 5.50
N TYR A 103 -6.54 -9.82 5.85
CA TYR A 103 -5.87 -9.17 6.97
C TYR A 103 -5.58 -7.68 6.70
N THR A 104 -4.93 -7.38 5.58
CA THR A 104 -4.44 -6.02 5.24
C THR A 104 -5.55 -5.01 4.96
N VAL A 105 -6.72 -5.48 4.52
CA VAL A 105 -7.95 -4.67 4.37
C VAL A 105 -8.28 -3.91 5.65
N GLY A 106 -8.08 -4.51 6.82
CA GLY A 106 -8.33 -3.88 8.12
C GLY A 106 -7.37 -2.74 8.48
N PHE A 107 -6.45 -2.35 7.59
CA PHE A 107 -5.57 -1.19 7.73
C PHE A 107 -5.82 -0.14 6.63
N TYR A 108 -6.65 -0.44 5.64
CA TYR A 108 -6.79 0.37 4.44
C TYR A 108 -7.41 1.76 4.71
N GLU A 109 -8.16 1.89 5.81
CA GLU A 109 -8.75 3.14 6.29
C GLU A 109 -7.76 4.08 7.00
N LEU A 110 -6.50 3.65 7.16
CA LEU A 110 -5.46 4.49 7.74
C LEU A 110 -5.36 5.84 6.99
N GLN A 111 -5.45 6.93 7.74
CA GLN A 111 -5.22 8.26 7.20
C GLN A 111 -3.74 8.44 6.84
N ILE A 112 -3.47 8.58 5.54
CA ILE A 112 -2.12 8.72 5.00
C ILE A 112 -1.64 10.16 5.15
N ASN A 113 -0.47 10.33 5.77
CA ASN A 113 0.18 11.63 5.86
C ASN A 113 0.94 11.95 4.58
N TYR A 114 0.55 13.03 3.89
CA TYR A 114 1.25 13.52 2.71
C TYR A 114 2.10 14.76 2.96
N GLU A 115 2.30 15.18 4.22
CA GLU A 115 3.20 16.26 4.57
C GLU A 115 4.63 15.97 4.09
N THR A 116 5.36 17.02 3.74
CA THR A 116 6.76 16.91 3.32
C THR A 116 7.62 16.57 4.53
N PRO A 117 8.45 15.51 4.49
CA PRO A 117 9.33 15.18 5.60
C PRO A 117 10.27 16.34 5.95
N PRO A 118 10.53 16.63 7.24
CA PRO A 118 11.38 17.77 7.63
C PRO A 118 12.78 17.74 7.00
N GLY A 119 13.35 16.55 6.79
CA GLY A 119 14.67 16.37 6.17
C GLY A 119 14.75 16.80 4.70
N VAL A 120 13.61 16.84 3.99
CA VAL A 120 13.54 17.32 2.61
C VAL A 120 13.72 18.83 2.54
N ALA A 121 13.31 19.58 3.57
CA ALA A 121 13.44 21.04 3.57
C ALA A 121 14.90 21.51 3.46
N LEU A 122 15.85 20.69 3.91
CA LEU A 122 17.29 20.94 3.80
C LEU A 122 17.83 20.72 2.38
N LEU A 123 17.17 19.87 1.58
CA LEU A 123 17.55 19.54 0.20
C LEU A 123 17.00 20.51 -0.85
N LEU A 124 16.12 21.44 -0.47
CA LEU A 124 15.57 22.47 -1.38
C LEU A 124 16.66 23.38 -1.97
N ASN A 125 17.84 23.43 -1.36
CA ASN A 125 18.99 24.20 -1.83
C ASN A 125 19.93 23.42 -2.76
N THR A 126 19.62 22.15 -3.05
CA THR A 126 20.40 21.27 -3.93
C THR A 126 19.57 20.86 -5.15
N PRO A 127 20.18 20.70 -6.33
CA PRO A 127 19.45 20.28 -7.53
C PRO A 127 18.82 18.88 -7.30
N LEU A 128 17.49 18.81 -7.31
CA LEU A 128 16.71 17.60 -7.00
C LEU A 128 17.04 16.39 -7.89
N GLU A 129 17.56 16.61 -9.09
CA GLU A 129 17.83 15.55 -10.07
C GLU A 129 18.92 14.57 -9.62
N SER A 130 19.85 14.97 -8.74
CA SER A 130 20.90 14.07 -8.26
C SER A 130 20.45 13.18 -7.10
N ASN A 131 19.34 13.49 -6.42
CA ASN A 131 19.02 12.94 -5.10
C ASN A 131 17.59 12.35 -4.99
N TYR A 132 16.93 11.95 -6.09
CA TYR A 132 15.56 11.41 -6.03
C TYR A 132 15.45 10.13 -5.17
N GLU A 133 16.44 9.24 -5.24
CA GLU A 133 16.48 8.04 -4.39
C GLU A 133 16.65 8.40 -2.92
N GLU A 134 17.45 9.43 -2.62
CA GLU A 134 17.58 9.99 -1.27
C GLU A 134 16.25 10.62 -0.81
N PHE A 135 15.51 11.28 -1.71
CA PHE A 135 14.18 11.80 -1.42
C PHE A 135 13.18 10.69 -1.05
N LEU A 136 13.24 9.54 -1.73
CA LEU A 136 12.41 8.37 -1.37
C LEU A 136 12.82 7.71 -0.05
N SER A 137 14.04 7.97 0.43
CA SER A 137 14.55 7.40 1.69
C SER A 137 14.05 8.13 2.93
N PHE A 138 13.48 9.33 2.80
CA PHE A 138 12.96 10.05 3.96
C PHE A 138 11.78 9.31 4.58
N GLN A 139 11.87 9.12 5.89
CA GLN A 139 10.86 8.40 6.65
C GLN A 139 9.48 9.08 6.51
N CYS A 140 8.49 8.29 6.11
CA CYS A 140 7.09 8.72 5.98
C CYS A 140 6.37 8.65 7.33
N TYR A 141 6.96 9.20 8.38
CA TYR A 141 6.37 9.17 9.72
C TYR A 141 4.98 9.83 9.73
N SER A 142 4.00 9.11 10.26
CA SER A 142 2.65 9.61 10.49
C SER A 142 2.27 9.40 11.94
N LYS A 143 1.94 10.49 12.64
CA LYS A 143 1.45 10.45 14.04
C LYS A 143 0.17 9.63 14.19
N TYR A 144 -0.61 9.50 13.12
CA TYR A 144 -1.88 8.76 13.10
C TYR A 144 -1.69 7.24 13.15
N LEU A 145 -0.49 6.74 12.84
CA LEU A 145 -0.17 5.31 12.85
C LEU A 145 -0.39 4.69 14.24
N LEU A 146 0.15 5.32 15.29
CA LEU A 146 0.03 4.83 16.67
C LEU A 146 -1.40 4.93 17.18
N GLU A 147 -2.13 5.97 16.80
CA GLU A 147 -3.54 6.14 17.19
C GLU A 147 -4.41 5.05 16.54
N PHE A 148 -4.19 4.77 15.25
CA PHE A 148 -4.89 3.72 14.52
C PHE A 148 -4.69 2.34 15.17
N ILE A 149 -3.44 1.96 15.45
CA ILE A 149 -3.14 0.66 16.08
C ILE A 149 -3.74 0.56 17.49
N ARG A 150 -3.71 1.66 18.27
CA ARG A 150 -4.33 1.69 19.60
C ARG A 150 -5.84 1.47 19.55
N GLN A 151 -6.51 1.96 18.52
CA GLN A 151 -7.94 1.71 18.33
C GLN A 151 -8.17 0.25 17.93
N LYS A 152 -7.44 -0.23 16.92
CA LYS A 152 -7.52 -1.62 16.43
C LYS A 152 -7.25 -2.68 17.52
N THR A 153 -6.36 -2.41 18.47
CA THR A 153 -6.03 -3.35 19.56
C THR A 153 -7.08 -3.39 20.68
N ARG A 154 -8.01 -2.42 20.72
CA ARG A 154 -9.06 -2.35 21.74
C ARG A 154 -10.32 -3.13 21.34
N ASP A 155 -10.47 -3.45 20.06
CA ASP A 155 -11.53 -4.29 19.49
C ASP A 155 -11.11 -5.76 19.45
#